data_AF-A0A1E7HHU2-F1
#
_entry.id   AF-A0A1E7HHU2-F1
#
_cell.length_a   1.000
_cell.length_b   1.000
_cell.length_c   1.000
_cell.angle_alpha   90.00
_cell.angle_beta   90.00
_cell.angle_gamma   90.00
#
_symmetry.space_group_name_H-M   'P 1'
#
loop_
_entity.id
_entity.type
_entity.pdbx_description
1 polymer ?
#
loop_
_entity_poly.entity_id
_entity_poly.type
_entity_poly.pdbx_seq_one_letter_code
_entity_poly.pdbx_strand_id
1 'polypeptide(L)'
;MEVTVLVHATDQAFRILEEARKRSTEILDAAARLTAETQSLRQKKVQAMFKGARQTKVEAIRFVATFLIMFAFWLFLSGHYDFFHISLGLICCGLVSHASYDLLFANPRQGDMWVIVKRFILYIPWLFYQIALSNLHVARLALGPRRLIEPKIIKFKTKLESDISLVALANSITLTPGTITIDIKDGVYYVHAISKKVAEDLMTGEMEDRIAHIFMEADHVYVQDVLDVAPIFGALK
;
A
#
# COMPACT_ATOMS: atom_id res chain seq x y z
N MET A 1 -79.59 -26.50 -37.47
CA MET A 1 -78.29 -26.42 -38.18
C MET A 1 -77.53 -25.15 -37.80
N GLU A 2 -78.19 -24.01 -37.63
CA GLU A 2 -77.53 -22.72 -37.28
C GLU A 2 -76.89 -22.67 -35.88
N VAL A 3 -77.52 -23.26 -34.85
CA VAL A 3 -76.99 -23.22 -33.47
C VAL A 3 -75.65 -23.96 -33.33
N THR A 4 -75.49 -25.10 -34.00
CA THR A 4 -74.25 -25.89 -33.99
C THR A 4 -73.09 -25.16 -34.67
N VAL A 5 -73.38 -24.42 -35.75
CA VAL A 5 -72.37 -23.61 -36.47
C VAL A 5 -71.94 -22.43 -35.60
N LEU A 6 -72.87 -21.78 -34.90
CA LEU A 6 -72.56 -20.65 -34.01
C LEU A 6 -71.69 -21.10 -32.82
N VAL A 7 -72.04 -22.23 -32.18
CA VAL A 7 -71.25 -22.80 -31.07
C VAL A 7 -69.85 -23.18 -31.54
N HIS A 8 -69.71 -23.79 -32.72
CA HIS A 8 -68.41 -24.16 -33.25
C HIS A 8 -67.54 -22.95 -33.61
N ALA A 9 -68.12 -21.91 -34.21
CA ALA A 9 -67.44 -20.65 -34.51
C ALA A 9 -66.98 -19.92 -33.24
N THR A 10 -67.77 -20.00 -32.16
CA THR A 10 -67.43 -19.38 -30.87
C THR A 10 -66.29 -20.11 -30.18
N ASP A 11 -66.27 -21.45 -30.22
CA ASP A 11 -65.14 -22.26 -29.70
C ASP A 11 -63.85 -22.01 -30.49
N GLN A 12 -63.92 -21.93 -31.83
CA GLN A 12 -62.76 -21.57 -32.65
C GLN A 12 -62.25 -20.15 -32.35
N ALA A 13 -63.14 -19.16 -32.23
CA ALA A 13 -62.76 -17.80 -31.88
C ALA A 13 -62.11 -17.74 -30.48
N PHE A 14 -62.65 -18.49 -29.51
CA PHE A 14 -62.08 -18.59 -28.17
C PHE A 14 -60.69 -19.23 -28.19
N ARG A 15 -60.49 -20.34 -28.90
CA ARG A 15 -59.18 -20.98 -29.07
C ARG A 15 -58.16 -20.04 -29.72
N ILE A 16 -58.55 -19.31 -30.76
CA ILE A 16 -57.68 -18.32 -31.42
C ILE A 16 -57.27 -17.21 -30.44
N LEU A 17 -58.21 -16.72 -29.63
CA LEU A 17 -57.93 -15.69 -28.61
C LEU A 17 -57.01 -16.22 -27.51
N GLU A 18 -57.18 -17.48 -27.09
CA GLU A 18 -56.35 -18.10 -26.05
C GLU A 18 -54.93 -18.38 -26.56
N GLU A 19 -54.77 -18.85 -27.79
CA GLU A 19 -53.47 -18.98 -28.46
C GLU A 19 -52.79 -17.62 -28.65
N ALA A 20 -53.52 -16.60 -29.09
CA ALA A 20 -53.00 -15.24 -29.24
C ALA A 20 -52.54 -14.65 -27.91
N ARG A 21 -53.31 -14.87 -26.82
CA ARG A 21 -52.94 -14.45 -25.47
C ARG A 21 -51.66 -15.14 -25.01
N LYS A 22 -51.55 -16.45 -25.19
CA LYS A 22 -50.36 -17.22 -24.79
C LYS A 22 -49.11 -16.77 -25.54
N ARG A 23 -49.23 -16.55 -26.86
CA ARG A 23 -48.14 -16.04 -27.70
C ARG A 23 -47.72 -14.63 -27.30
N SER A 24 -48.67 -13.77 -26.92
CA SER A 24 -48.39 -12.42 -26.41
C SER A 24 -47.59 -12.49 -25.09
N THR A 25 -47.98 -13.35 -24.16
CA THR A 25 -47.24 -13.52 -22.89
C THR A 25 -45.82 -14.05 -23.10
N GLU A 26 -45.63 -15.00 -24.03
CA GLU A 26 -44.29 -15.53 -24.38
C GLU A 26 -43.39 -14.44 -24.97
N ILE A 27 -43.94 -13.57 -25.83
CA ILE A 27 -43.21 -12.43 -26.41
C ILE A 27 -42.85 -11.41 -25.33
N LEU A 28 -43.78 -11.09 -24.42
CA LEU A 28 -43.54 -10.16 -23.32
C LEU A 28 -42.44 -10.67 -22.37
N ASP A 29 -42.45 -11.96 -22.03
CA ASP A 29 -41.41 -12.58 -21.21
C ASP A 29 -40.05 -12.59 -21.92
N ALA A 30 -40.02 -12.87 -23.23
CA ALA A 30 -38.79 -12.81 -24.02
C ALA A 30 -38.24 -11.38 -24.08
N ALA A 31 -39.08 -10.38 -24.31
CA ALA A 31 -38.71 -8.98 -24.33
C ALA A 31 -38.17 -8.51 -22.97
N ALA A 32 -38.81 -8.93 -21.87
CA ALA A 32 -38.35 -8.64 -20.51
C ALA A 32 -36.97 -9.24 -20.23
N ARG A 33 -36.74 -10.51 -20.62
CA ARG A 33 -35.44 -11.19 -20.46
C ARG A 33 -34.33 -10.51 -21.25
N LEU A 34 -34.56 -10.21 -22.53
CA LEU A 34 -33.58 -9.50 -23.36
C LEU A 34 -33.26 -8.11 -22.81
N THR A 35 -34.27 -7.40 -22.28
CA THR A 35 -34.06 -6.11 -21.64
C THR A 35 -33.21 -6.23 -20.37
N ALA A 36 -33.47 -7.21 -19.51
CA ALA A 36 -32.67 -7.46 -18.33
C ALA A 36 -31.21 -7.86 -18.66
N GLU A 37 -31.03 -8.72 -19.66
CA GLU A 37 -29.71 -9.15 -20.13
C GLU A 37 -28.91 -7.97 -20.70
N THR A 38 -29.53 -7.16 -21.58
CA THR A 38 -28.88 -5.97 -22.14
C THR A 38 -28.52 -4.93 -21.08
N GLN A 39 -29.36 -4.73 -20.05
CA GLN A 39 -29.03 -3.87 -18.92
C GLN A 39 -27.82 -4.40 -18.13
N SER A 40 -27.79 -5.70 -17.86
CA SER A 40 -26.66 -6.33 -17.15
C SER A 40 -25.34 -6.23 -17.94
N LEU A 41 -25.38 -6.43 -19.26
CA LEU A 41 -24.23 -6.29 -20.15
C LEU A 41 -23.76 -4.84 -20.22
N ARG A 42 -24.69 -3.89 -20.30
CA ARG A 42 -24.38 -2.45 -20.25
C ARG A 42 -23.71 -2.08 -18.93
N GLN A 43 -24.22 -2.55 -17.80
CA GLN A 43 -23.64 -2.29 -16.48
C GLN A 43 -22.22 -2.87 -16.36
N LYS A 44 -22.01 -4.12 -16.81
CA LYS A 44 -20.68 -4.75 -16.84
C LYS A 44 -19.70 -3.97 -17.72
N LYS A 45 -20.11 -3.54 -18.91
CA LYS A 45 -19.28 -2.70 -19.80
C LYS A 45 -18.93 -1.35 -19.18
N VAL A 46 -19.90 -0.68 -18.55
CA VAL A 46 -19.69 0.60 -17.87
C VAL A 46 -18.70 0.44 -16.71
N GLN A 47 -18.87 -0.59 -15.88
CA GLN A 47 -17.96 -0.86 -14.77
C GLN A 47 -16.54 -1.24 -15.25
N ALA A 48 -16.43 -2.03 -16.32
CA ALA A 48 -15.16 -2.35 -16.95
C ALA A 48 -14.46 -1.10 -17.53
N MET A 49 -15.21 -0.22 -18.19
CA MET A 49 -14.68 1.07 -18.67
C MET A 49 -14.20 1.95 -17.52
N PHE A 50 -14.96 2.08 -16.44
CA PHE A 50 -14.53 2.86 -15.26
C PHE A 50 -13.29 2.27 -14.60
N LYS A 51 -13.23 0.94 -14.47
CA LYS A 51 -12.05 0.25 -13.91
C LYS A 51 -10.82 0.47 -14.79
N GLY A 52 -10.97 0.32 -16.11
CA GLY A 52 -9.89 0.58 -17.08
C GLY A 52 -9.41 2.03 -17.04
N ALA A 53 -10.33 3.00 -17.09
CA ALA A 53 -9.98 4.42 -17.00
C ALA A 53 -9.29 4.79 -15.68
N ARG A 54 -9.72 4.20 -14.55
CA ARG A 54 -9.06 4.39 -13.25
C ARG A 54 -7.65 3.79 -13.24
N GLN A 55 -7.48 2.59 -13.80
CA GLN A 55 -6.20 1.92 -13.86
C GLN A 55 -5.19 2.69 -14.73
N THR A 56 -5.58 3.13 -15.93
CA THR A 56 -4.74 3.94 -16.82
C THR A 56 -4.33 5.25 -16.15
N LYS A 57 -5.24 5.89 -15.39
CA LYS A 57 -4.89 7.09 -14.61
C LYS A 57 -3.84 6.82 -13.54
N VAL A 58 -3.96 5.71 -12.80
CA VAL A 58 -2.99 5.35 -11.74
C VAL A 58 -1.63 5.05 -12.34
N GLU A 59 -1.57 4.28 -13.43
CA GLU A 59 -0.32 3.97 -14.15
C GLU A 59 0.35 5.24 -14.67
N ALA A 60 -0.42 6.16 -15.25
CA ALA A 60 0.10 7.45 -15.71
C ALA A 60 0.64 8.31 -14.55
N ILE A 61 -0.06 8.36 -13.41
CA ILE A 61 0.41 9.08 -12.22
C ILE A 61 1.72 8.47 -11.69
N ARG A 62 1.81 7.14 -11.61
CA ARG A 62 3.03 6.44 -11.18
C ARG A 62 4.19 6.77 -12.11
N PHE A 63 3.98 6.65 -13.42
CA PHE A 63 4.98 7.00 -14.43
C PHE A 63 5.46 8.44 -14.30
N VAL A 64 4.53 9.41 -14.23
CA VAL A 64 4.87 10.84 -14.12
C VAL A 64 5.61 11.12 -12.81
N ALA A 65 5.16 10.54 -11.69
CA ALA A 65 5.82 10.72 -10.40
C ALA A 65 7.26 10.15 -10.43
N THR A 66 7.45 8.92 -10.94
CA THR A 66 8.77 8.31 -11.10
C THR A 66 9.65 9.15 -12.02
N PHE A 67 9.12 9.65 -13.14
CA PHE A 67 9.84 10.52 -14.06
C PHE A 67 10.30 11.80 -13.39
N LEU A 68 9.41 12.51 -12.69
CA LEU A 68 9.76 13.75 -12.01
C LEU A 68 10.82 13.52 -10.92
N ILE A 69 10.69 12.45 -10.13
CA ILE A 69 11.67 12.11 -9.09
C ILE A 69 13.03 11.80 -9.72
N MET A 70 13.07 10.95 -10.74
CA MET A 70 14.31 10.58 -11.42
C MET A 70 14.95 11.77 -12.13
N PHE A 71 14.16 12.61 -12.78
CA PHE A 71 14.66 13.78 -13.49
C PHE A 71 15.18 14.86 -12.53
N ALA A 72 14.47 15.13 -11.42
CA ALA A 72 14.94 16.03 -10.38
C ALA A 72 16.23 15.52 -9.74
N PHE A 73 16.30 14.23 -9.43
CA PHE A 73 17.50 13.59 -8.90
C PHE A 73 18.68 13.67 -9.88
N TRP A 74 18.42 13.43 -11.18
CA TRP A 74 19.42 13.56 -12.24
C TRP A 74 19.93 15.01 -12.36
N LEU A 75 19.05 16.01 -12.36
CA LEU A 75 19.46 17.42 -12.42
C LEU A 75 20.32 17.81 -11.21
N PHE A 76 19.92 17.36 -10.02
CA PHE A 76 20.67 17.62 -8.79
C PHE A 76 22.08 17.02 -8.83
N LEU A 77 22.22 15.79 -9.34
CA LEU A 77 23.52 15.12 -9.42
C LEU A 77 24.38 15.60 -10.60
N SER A 78 23.76 15.89 -11.74
CA SER A 78 24.43 16.31 -12.97
C SER A 78 25.04 17.70 -12.83
N GLY A 79 24.33 18.66 -12.23
CA GLY A 79 24.79 20.05 -12.07
C GLY A 79 24.94 20.83 -13.39
N HIS A 80 24.66 20.20 -14.54
CA HIS A 80 24.70 20.78 -15.87
C HIS A 80 23.31 21.18 -16.34
N TYR A 81 23.16 22.45 -16.73
CA TYR A 81 21.87 23.07 -17.11
C TYR A 81 21.83 23.56 -18.56
N ASP A 82 22.77 23.12 -19.39
CA ASP A 82 22.74 23.43 -20.82
C ASP A 82 21.69 22.58 -21.55
N PHE A 83 21.23 23.11 -22.69
CA PHE A 83 20.14 22.53 -23.47
C PHE A 83 20.42 21.08 -23.88
N PHE A 84 21.67 20.76 -24.22
CA PHE A 84 22.06 19.41 -24.65
C PHE A 84 21.89 18.41 -23.51
N HIS A 85 22.46 18.68 -22.34
CA HIS A 85 22.36 17.79 -21.19
C HIS A 85 20.91 17.62 -20.71
N ILE A 86 20.12 18.70 -20.66
CA ILE A 86 18.70 18.63 -20.27
C ILE A 86 17.91 17.73 -21.22
N SER A 87 18.13 17.85 -22.53
CA SER A 87 17.44 17.02 -23.53
C SER A 87 17.78 15.53 -23.38
N LEU A 88 19.06 15.21 -23.11
CA LEU A 88 19.53 13.86 -22.86
C LEU A 88 18.92 13.29 -21.57
N GLY A 89 18.91 14.09 -20.50
CA GLY A 89 18.29 13.73 -19.22
C GLY A 89 16.80 13.43 -19.38
N LEU A 90 16.07 14.22 -20.17
CA LEU A 90 14.64 14.00 -20.41
C LEU A 90 14.38 12.67 -21.12
N ILE A 91 15.19 12.32 -22.13
CA ILE A 91 15.09 11.04 -22.85
C ILE A 91 15.44 9.87 -21.92
N CYS A 92 16.58 9.95 -21.23
CA CYS A 92 17.04 8.87 -20.35
C CYS A 92 16.08 8.63 -19.17
N CYS A 93 15.66 9.68 -18.47
CA CYS A 93 14.70 9.56 -17.38
C CYS A 93 13.34 9.06 -17.88
N GLY A 94 12.92 9.45 -19.08
CA GLY A 94 11.69 8.94 -19.72
C GLY A 94 11.74 7.43 -19.94
N LEU A 95 12.84 6.93 -20.53
CA LEU A 95 13.05 5.50 -20.77
C LEU A 95 13.12 4.70 -19.46
N VAL A 96 13.89 5.18 -18.49
CA VAL A 96 14.02 4.50 -17.18
C VAL A 96 12.67 4.48 -16.45
N SER A 97 11.92 5.59 -16.48
CA SER A 97 10.59 5.63 -15.85
C SER A 97 9.61 4.69 -16.53
N HIS A 98 9.71 4.53 -17.86
CA HIS A 98 8.87 3.60 -18.59
C HIS A 98 9.15 2.14 -18.20
N ALA A 99 10.43 1.81 -17.97
CA ALA A 99 10.82 0.48 -17.49
C ALA A 99 10.50 0.24 -16.01
N SER A 100 10.48 1.28 -15.18
CA SER A 100 10.50 1.16 -13.71
C SER A 100 9.29 1.75 -12.97
N TYR A 101 8.26 2.25 -13.66
CA TYR A 101 7.13 2.94 -13.01
C TYR A 101 6.37 2.09 -11.99
N ASP A 102 6.42 0.75 -12.12
CA ASP A 102 5.73 -0.15 -11.20
C ASP A 102 6.53 -0.48 -9.93
N LEU A 103 7.85 -0.22 -9.93
CA LEU A 103 8.73 -0.56 -8.81
C LEU A 103 8.64 0.45 -7.65
N LEU A 104 8.52 1.74 -7.96
CA LEU A 104 8.65 2.82 -6.96
C LEU A 104 7.39 2.99 -6.09
N PHE A 105 6.23 2.59 -6.60
CA PHE A 105 4.92 2.81 -5.96
C PHE A 105 4.08 1.53 -5.92
N ALA A 106 4.72 0.40 -5.61
CA ALA A 106 4.08 -0.91 -5.64
C ALA A 106 2.87 -1.03 -4.68
N ASN A 107 2.77 -0.23 -3.59
CA ASN A 107 1.61 -0.35 -2.69
C ASN A 107 1.35 0.81 -1.69
N PRO A 108 1.24 2.10 -2.09
CA PRO A 108 0.71 3.10 -1.16
C PRO A 108 -0.81 2.98 -1.04
N ARG A 109 -1.34 2.88 0.18
CA ARG A 109 -2.74 3.27 0.47
C ARG A 109 -2.96 4.66 -0.12
N GLN A 110 -3.84 4.77 -1.12
CA GLN A 110 -4.10 6.01 -1.86
C GLN A 110 -4.61 7.07 -0.88
N GLY A 111 -3.77 8.07 -0.55
CA GLY A 111 -4.17 9.22 0.29
C GLY A 111 -3.09 9.72 1.25
N ASP A 112 -2.20 8.86 1.73
CA ASP A 112 -1.39 9.14 2.94
C ASP A 112 0.07 9.55 2.64
N MET A 113 0.49 9.52 1.37
CA MET A 113 1.90 9.71 0.98
C MET A 113 2.50 11.04 1.44
N TRP A 114 1.76 12.15 1.31
CA TRP A 114 2.25 13.46 1.77
C TRP A 114 2.46 13.52 3.28
N VAL A 115 1.61 12.84 4.04
CA VAL A 115 1.73 12.77 5.50
C VAL A 115 2.92 11.91 5.90
N ILE A 116 3.10 10.75 5.25
CA ILE A 116 4.26 9.88 5.45
C ILE A 116 5.55 10.63 5.15
N VAL A 117 5.64 11.31 4.00
CA VAL A 117 6.81 12.11 3.61
C VAL A 117 7.11 13.19 4.64
N LYS A 118 6.09 13.94 5.09
CA LYS A 118 6.25 14.98 6.12
C LYS A 118 6.74 14.40 7.45
N ARG A 119 6.13 13.30 7.92
CA ARG A 119 6.52 12.63 9.17
C ARG A 119 7.95 12.07 9.07
N PHE A 120 8.32 11.51 7.92
CA PHE A 120 9.66 11.02 7.66
C PHE A 120 10.70 12.15 7.67
N ILE A 121 10.42 13.28 7.03
CA ILE A 121 11.31 14.47 7.07
C ILE A 121 11.50 14.97 8.50
N LEU A 122 10.45 14.99 9.33
CA LEU A 122 10.55 15.37 10.74
C LEU A 122 11.31 14.37 11.61
N TYR A 123 11.37 13.09 11.20
CA TYR A 123 12.14 12.05 11.86
C TYR A 123 13.65 12.17 11.60
N ILE A 124 14.05 12.63 10.41
CA ILE A 124 15.46 12.73 9.99
C ILE A 124 16.35 13.47 11.00
N PRO A 125 16.00 14.69 11.52
CA PRO A 125 16.84 15.38 12.50
C PRO A 125 17.07 14.58 13.78
N TRP A 126 16.04 13.88 14.26
CA TRP A 126 16.17 13.01 15.44
C TRP A 126 17.08 11.81 15.15
N LEU A 127 16.95 11.19 13.97
CA LEU A 127 17.82 10.09 13.57
C LEU A 127 19.29 10.56 13.47
N PHE A 128 19.54 11.74 12.90
CA PHE A 128 20.89 12.33 12.87
C PHE A 128 21.46 12.56 14.27
N TYR A 129 20.64 13.01 15.22
CA TYR A 129 21.05 13.15 16.62
C TYR A 129 21.46 11.79 17.22
N GLN A 130 20.69 10.74 16.99
CA GLN A 130 21.03 9.39 17.45
C GLN A 130 22.31 8.86 16.81
N ILE A 131 22.49 9.08 15.50
CA ILE A 131 23.72 8.72 14.78
C ILE A 131 24.94 9.43 15.39
N ALA A 132 24.83 10.72 15.71
CA ALA A 132 25.90 11.48 16.34
C ALA A 132 26.25 10.96 17.75
N LEU A 133 25.23 10.67 18.57
CA LEU A 133 25.41 10.12 19.92
C LEU A 133 26.07 8.73 19.88
N SER A 134 25.59 7.87 18.98
CA SER A 134 26.11 6.52 18.79
C SER A 134 27.54 6.53 18.22
N ASN A 135 27.87 7.46 17.31
CA ASN A 135 29.25 7.69 16.87
C ASN A 135 30.19 8.03 18.03
N LEU A 136 29.77 8.93 18.94
CA LEU A 136 30.57 9.28 20.11
C LEU A 136 30.76 8.08 21.04
N HIS A 137 29.74 7.25 21.20
CA HIS A 137 29.82 6.01 21.98
C HIS A 137 30.79 5.00 21.35
N VAL A 138 30.70 4.77 20.03
CA VAL A 138 31.62 3.89 19.30
C VAL A 138 33.05 4.43 19.33
N ALA A 139 33.26 5.74 19.19
CA ALA A 139 34.57 6.36 19.31
C ALA A 139 35.19 6.13 20.70
N ARG A 140 34.40 6.25 21.78
CA ARG A 140 34.84 5.89 23.14
C ARG A 140 35.16 4.41 23.27
N LEU A 141 34.42 3.54 22.60
CA LEU A 141 34.68 2.09 22.61
C LEU A 141 35.97 1.74 21.87
N ALA A 142 36.24 2.42 20.76
CA ALA A 142 37.43 2.22 19.94
C ALA A 142 38.72 2.74 20.61
N LEU A 143 38.63 3.89 21.29
CA LEU A 143 39.75 4.50 22.01
C LEU A 143 39.91 3.97 23.44
N GLY A 144 38.85 3.38 23.99
CA GLY A 144 38.79 2.87 25.36
C GLY A 144 39.34 1.45 25.53
N PRO A 145 39.31 0.94 26.78
CA PRO A 145 39.73 -0.42 27.07
C PRO A 145 38.84 -1.46 26.36
N ARG A 146 39.46 -2.49 25.76
CA ARG A 146 38.76 -3.56 25.02
C ARG A 146 37.66 -4.28 25.81
N ARG A 147 37.71 -4.26 27.15
CA ARG A 147 36.70 -4.86 28.03
C ARG A 147 35.30 -4.25 27.87
N LEU A 148 35.19 -3.03 27.32
CA LEU A 148 33.90 -2.38 27.08
C LEU A 148 33.16 -2.93 25.84
N ILE A 149 33.85 -3.70 25.01
CA ILE A 149 33.30 -4.34 23.82
C ILE A 149 32.74 -5.71 24.23
N GLU A 150 31.41 -5.85 24.19
CA GLU A 150 30.70 -7.07 24.54
C GLU A 150 29.67 -7.37 23.44
N PRO A 151 30.12 -7.94 22.30
CA PRO A 151 29.27 -8.15 21.15
C PRO A 151 28.20 -9.20 21.45
N LYS A 152 26.97 -8.96 21.01
CA LYS A 152 25.87 -9.91 21.13
C LYS A 152 24.88 -9.78 20.00
N ILE A 153 24.18 -10.87 19.71
CA ILE A 153 23.03 -10.85 18.82
C ILE A 153 21.79 -10.74 19.68
N ILE A 154 21.00 -9.70 19.45
CA ILE A 154 19.69 -9.54 20.04
C ILE A 154 18.62 -9.89 19.02
N LYS A 155 17.52 -10.44 19.54
CA LYS A 155 16.34 -10.79 18.76
C LYS A 155 15.13 -10.12 19.38
N PHE A 156 14.32 -9.46 18.57
CA PHE A 156 13.06 -8.89 19.00
C PHE A 156 12.01 -9.01 17.90
N LYS A 157 10.76 -9.18 18.30
CA LYS A 157 9.61 -9.24 17.39
C LYS A 157 9.11 -7.81 17.19
N THR A 158 9.03 -7.38 15.94
CA THR A 158 8.48 -6.07 15.59
C THR A 158 6.95 -6.11 15.55
N LYS A 159 6.34 -4.95 15.78
CA LYS A 159 4.91 -4.69 15.53
C LYS A 159 4.63 -4.09 14.15
N LEU A 160 5.67 -3.83 13.36
CA LEU A 160 5.55 -3.28 12.01
C LEU A 160 5.07 -4.35 11.02
N GLU A 161 4.20 -3.94 10.10
CA GLU A 161 3.55 -4.83 9.13
C GLU A 161 4.01 -4.57 7.69
N SER A 162 4.27 -3.32 7.30
CA SER A 162 4.63 -3.03 5.90
C SER A 162 6.10 -3.27 5.61
N ASP A 163 6.39 -3.75 4.38
CA ASP A 163 7.77 -3.97 3.94
C ASP A 163 8.61 -2.69 4.03
N ILE A 164 8.02 -1.52 3.75
CA ILE A 164 8.73 -0.25 3.81
C ILE A 164 9.03 0.18 5.24
N SER A 165 8.13 -0.06 6.19
CA SER A 165 8.37 0.26 7.61
C SER A 165 9.42 -0.67 8.20
N LEU A 166 9.39 -1.96 7.83
CA LEU A 166 10.42 -2.93 8.18
C LEU A 166 11.79 -2.49 7.64
N VAL A 167 11.91 -2.21 6.34
CA VAL A 167 13.18 -1.79 5.74
C VAL A 167 13.66 -0.46 6.35
N ALA A 168 12.75 0.48 6.65
CA ALA A 168 13.11 1.73 7.30
C ALA A 168 13.71 1.49 8.69
N LEU A 169 13.11 0.64 9.51
CA LEU A 169 13.63 0.30 10.84
C LEU A 169 14.99 -0.40 10.75
N ALA A 170 15.12 -1.38 9.85
CA ALA A 170 16.36 -2.10 9.61
C ALA A 170 17.53 -1.17 9.29
N ASN A 171 17.27 -0.20 8.40
CA ASN A 171 18.25 0.79 7.97
C ASN A 171 18.55 1.80 9.08
N SER A 172 17.55 2.28 9.83
CA SER A 172 17.78 3.17 10.96
C SER A 172 18.66 2.53 12.04
N ILE A 173 18.43 1.25 12.35
CA ILE A 173 19.27 0.47 13.28
C ILE A 173 20.69 0.31 12.74
N THR A 174 20.86 0.03 11.45
CA THR A 174 22.19 -0.15 10.86
C THR A 174 22.96 1.18 10.75
N LEU A 175 22.24 2.28 10.57
CA LEU A 175 22.82 3.63 10.51
C LEU A 175 23.28 4.12 11.88
N THR A 176 22.67 3.69 12.99
CA THR A 176 23.14 4.02 14.34
C THR A 176 24.41 3.22 14.66
N PRO A 177 25.59 3.85 14.73
CA PRO A 177 26.86 3.14 14.84
C PRO A 177 26.92 2.27 16.10
N GLY A 178 27.31 1.01 15.94
CA GLY A 178 27.35 0.03 17.03
C GLY A 178 26.25 -1.04 16.93
N THR A 179 25.36 -0.94 15.95
CA THR A 179 24.41 -1.98 15.56
C THR A 179 24.47 -2.31 14.07
N ILE A 180 24.14 -3.55 13.72
CA ILE A 180 23.94 -4.02 12.34
C ILE A 180 22.75 -4.96 12.33
N THR A 181 21.75 -4.69 11.49
CA THR A 181 20.66 -5.64 11.24
C THR A 181 21.20 -6.79 10.37
N ILE A 182 21.12 -8.02 10.87
CA ILE A 182 21.60 -9.23 10.19
C ILE A 182 20.52 -9.77 9.26
N ASP A 183 19.31 -9.94 9.79
CA ASP A 183 18.20 -10.56 9.09
C ASP A 183 16.85 -10.12 9.67
N ILE A 184 15.80 -10.23 8.86
CA ILE A 184 14.41 -9.99 9.24
C ILE A 184 13.60 -11.18 8.72
N LYS A 185 13.13 -12.01 9.65
CA LYS A 185 12.37 -13.21 9.31
C LYS A 185 11.06 -13.24 10.08
N ASP A 186 9.95 -13.34 9.36
CA ASP A 186 8.60 -13.39 9.95
C ASP A 186 8.37 -12.26 10.97
N GLY A 187 8.82 -11.03 10.67
CA GLY A 187 8.72 -9.88 11.59
C GLY A 187 9.63 -9.97 12.83
N VAL A 188 10.61 -10.87 12.86
CA VAL A 188 11.63 -10.96 13.92
C VAL A 188 12.93 -10.38 13.38
N TYR A 189 13.46 -9.38 14.09
CA TYR A 189 14.76 -8.79 13.80
C TYR A 189 15.86 -9.56 14.50
N TYR A 190 16.95 -9.80 13.77
CA TYR A 190 18.21 -10.27 14.31
C TYR A 190 19.22 -9.14 14.16
N VAL A 191 19.68 -8.57 15.28
CA VAL A 191 20.58 -7.41 15.27
C VAL A 191 21.86 -7.76 16.03
N HIS A 192 23.00 -7.51 15.40
CA HIS A 192 24.30 -7.53 16.05
C HIS A 192 24.53 -6.19 16.75
N ALA A 193 24.80 -6.21 18.04
CA ALA A 193 25.18 -5.03 18.83
C ALA A 193 26.60 -5.19 19.36
N ILE A 194 27.41 -4.13 19.29
CA ILE A 194 28.82 -4.14 19.69
C ILE A 194 29.01 -4.10 21.22
N SER A 195 28.01 -3.60 21.96
CA SER A 195 28.06 -3.53 23.42
C SER A 195 26.69 -3.73 24.05
N LYS A 196 26.67 -4.12 25.33
CA LYS A 196 25.46 -4.30 26.12
C LYS A 196 24.58 -3.04 26.17
N LYS A 197 25.18 -1.85 26.35
CA LYS A 197 24.46 -0.58 26.39
C LYS A 197 23.66 -0.33 25.11
N VAL A 198 24.27 -0.57 23.95
CA VAL A 198 23.61 -0.35 22.65
C VAL A 198 22.48 -1.36 22.45
N ALA A 199 22.68 -2.61 22.87
CA ALA A 199 21.62 -3.60 22.86
C ALA A 199 20.42 -3.20 23.74
N GLU A 200 20.67 -2.69 24.94
CA GLU A 200 19.60 -2.21 25.85
C GLU A 200 18.86 -1.00 25.29
N ASP A 201 19.59 -0.05 24.70
CA ASP A 201 19.01 1.14 24.06
C ASP A 201 18.07 0.77 22.90
N LEU A 202 18.46 -0.21 22.06
CA LEU A 202 17.60 -0.68 20.99
C LEU A 202 16.32 -1.37 21.50
N MET A 203 16.43 -2.10 22.62
CA MET A 203 15.28 -2.80 23.23
C MET A 203 14.27 -1.85 23.90
N THR A 204 14.56 -0.54 24.00
CA THR A 204 13.59 0.45 24.49
C THR A 204 12.40 0.64 23.53
N GLY A 205 12.57 0.31 22.25
CA GLY A 205 11.51 0.43 21.24
C GLY A 205 11.25 1.85 20.71
N GLU A 206 11.95 2.89 21.20
CA GLU A 206 11.68 4.29 20.80
C GLU A 206 11.81 4.49 19.28
N MET A 207 12.81 3.85 18.66
CA MET A 207 13.02 3.93 17.22
C MET A 207 11.89 3.25 16.43
N GLU A 208 11.41 2.10 16.90
CA GLU A 208 10.29 1.38 16.31
C GLU A 208 9.00 2.20 16.41
N ASP A 209 8.72 2.81 17.55
CA ASP A 209 7.54 3.66 17.78
C ASP A 209 7.51 4.85 16.82
N ARG A 210 8.65 5.52 16.63
CA ARG A 210 8.77 6.63 15.70
C ARG A 210 8.51 6.20 14.27
N ILE A 211 8.98 5.02 13.87
CA ILE A 211 8.76 4.48 12.51
C ILE A 211 7.31 4.06 12.33
N ALA A 212 6.71 3.38 13.30
CA ALA A 212 5.29 3.04 13.31
C ALA A 212 4.41 4.29 13.14
N HIS A 213 4.78 5.40 13.80
CA HIS A 213 4.10 6.68 13.65
C HIS A 213 4.27 7.27 12.24
N ILE A 214 5.44 7.18 11.61
CA ILE A 214 5.66 7.69 10.24
C ILE A 214 4.75 6.98 9.24
N PHE A 215 4.69 5.65 9.32
CA PHE A 215 3.94 4.82 8.38
C PHE A 215 2.47 4.60 8.77
N MET A 216 1.99 5.25 9.84
CA MET A 216 0.63 5.11 10.36
C MET A 216 0.26 3.69 10.80
N GLU A 217 1.26 2.87 11.09
CA GLU A 217 1.06 1.53 11.66
C GLU A 217 0.85 1.60 13.18
N ALA A 218 1.13 2.75 13.79
CA ALA A 218 0.85 3.00 15.21
C ALA A 218 -0.66 3.01 15.55
N ASP A 219 -1.55 3.35 14.61
CA ASP A 219 -2.99 3.48 14.91
C ASP A 219 -3.69 2.13 15.13
N HIS A 220 -3.16 1.04 14.55
CA HIS A 220 -3.64 -0.32 14.84
C HIS A 220 -3.16 -0.81 16.21
N VAL A 221 -2.00 -0.35 16.68
CA VAL A 221 -1.43 -0.69 17.98
C VAL A 221 -2.25 -0.07 19.11
N TYR A 222 -2.68 1.19 18.99
CA TYR A 222 -3.55 1.82 20.00
C TYR A 222 -4.93 1.18 20.08
N VAL A 223 -5.50 0.75 18.97
CA VAL A 223 -6.81 0.07 18.98
C VAL A 223 -6.68 -1.32 19.59
N GLN A 224 -5.63 -2.09 19.27
CA GLN A 224 -5.39 -3.40 19.91
C GLN A 224 -5.10 -3.26 21.41
N ASP A 225 -4.21 -2.35 21.82
CA ASP A 225 -3.90 -2.13 23.24
C ASP A 225 -5.14 -1.66 24.02
N VAL A 226 -5.97 -0.78 23.45
CA VAL A 226 -7.24 -0.39 24.08
C VAL A 226 -8.24 -1.55 24.12
N LEU A 227 -8.33 -2.36 23.07
CA LEU A 227 -9.24 -3.52 23.00
C LEU A 227 -8.79 -4.68 23.91
N ASP A 228 -7.49 -4.86 24.14
CA ASP A 228 -6.95 -5.88 25.02
C ASP A 228 -7.12 -5.51 26.49
N VAL A 229 -7.13 -4.21 26.80
CA VAL A 229 -7.32 -3.69 28.16
C VAL A 229 -8.81 -3.40 28.46
N ALA A 230 -9.66 -3.21 27.44
CA ALA A 230 -11.10 -2.98 27.61
C ALA A 230 -11.83 -4.10 28.41
N PRO A 231 -11.53 -5.41 28.25
CA PRO A 231 -12.07 -6.48 29.08
C PRO A 231 -11.70 -6.35 30.56
N ILE A 232 -10.49 -5.85 30.86
CA ILE A 232 -9.99 -5.68 32.22
C ILE A 232 -10.77 -4.57 32.94
N PHE A 233 -11.06 -3.47 32.25
CA PHE A 233 -11.90 -2.39 32.80
C PHE A 233 -13.37 -2.79 32.94
N GLY A 234 -13.86 -3.70 32.09
CA GLY A 234 -15.20 -4.28 32.23
C GLY A 234 -15.35 -5.19 33.45
N ALA A 235 -14.25 -5.79 33.94
CA ALA A 235 -14.24 -6.65 35.13
C ALA A 235 -14.02 -5.88 36.45
N LEU A 236 -13.69 -4.59 36.38
CA LEU A 236 -13.46 -3.70 37.54
C LEU A 236 -14.69 -2.82 37.86
N LYS A 237 -15.86 -3.14 37.29
CA LYS A 237 -17.13 -2.47 37.54
C LYS A 237 -18.16 -3.46 38.06
#